data_AF-A0A3B5KDI3-F1
#
_entry.id   AF-A0A3B5KDI3-F1
#
_cell.length_a   1.000
_cell.length_b   1.000
_cell.length_c   1.000
_cell.angle_alpha   90.00
_cell.angle_beta   90.00
_cell.angle_gamma   90.00
#
_symmetry.space_group_name_H-M   'P 1'
#
loop_
_entity.id
_entity.type
_entity.pdbx_description
1 polymer ?
#
loop_
_entity_poly.entity_id
_entity_poly.type
_entity_poly.pdbx_seq_one_letter_code
_entity_poly.pdbx_strand_id
1 'polypeptide(L)'
;MNLEVFESRFWAITSQPNDTDCSNVEGVCPLQCDSFDLDCYVIDNHGFVLVSKQQNDAGRFLGEIDGSVMTTLIRMGMFKRVSLFDYQAMCKMNLHSVSSARPLLSSFYSLASALKWFLSNFVLFLLEFNICSFWHPEHFTEAKPSFSVSSSHKKKGDILQPCDTEYPSFIYEPSVKETNSIIKCGRCQKMFVVQQIPDSNLLMLVVQADCDCSRQYPPITMDPKEVKYNASVKCDRMRSQKIRRRPESCHAYHPQENANDCGGASGLSLSVSLFLTCLSFLALVSR
;
A
#
# COMPACT_ATOMS: atom_id res chain seq x y z
N MET A 1 18.34 -31.79 0.86
CA MET A 1 19.33 -31.56 1.94
C MET A 1 18.57 -30.87 3.06
N ASN A 2 18.63 -31.36 4.31
CA ASN A 2 17.95 -30.71 5.43
C ASN A 2 18.75 -29.47 5.88
N LEU A 3 18.08 -28.38 6.23
CA LEU A 3 18.74 -27.10 6.61
C LEU A 3 19.69 -27.31 7.80
N GLU A 4 19.27 -28.09 8.78
CA GLU A 4 20.07 -28.42 9.97
C GLU A 4 21.40 -29.11 9.63
N VAL A 5 21.41 -29.97 8.60
CA VAL A 5 22.62 -30.67 8.15
C VAL A 5 23.55 -29.70 7.42
N PHE A 6 22.99 -28.73 6.69
CA PHE A 6 23.76 -27.68 6.05
C PHE A 6 24.43 -26.77 7.09
N GLU A 7 23.64 -26.28 8.06
CA GLU A 7 24.11 -25.40 9.12
C GLU A 7 25.19 -26.08 9.98
N SER A 8 24.93 -27.30 10.46
CA SER A 8 25.91 -28.04 11.27
C SER A 8 27.24 -28.24 10.54
N ARG A 9 27.19 -28.53 9.22
CA ARG A 9 28.39 -28.67 8.40
C ARG A 9 29.08 -27.33 8.17
N PHE A 10 28.33 -26.25 7.98
CA PHE A 10 28.86 -24.90 7.85
C PHE A 10 29.61 -24.49 9.12
N TRP A 11 28.99 -24.62 10.29
CA TRP A 11 29.62 -24.28 11.57
C TRP A 11 30.92 -25.05 11.80
N ALA A 12 30.93 -26.35 11.50
CA ALA A 12 32.12 -27.20 11.61
C ALA A 12 33.26 -26.80 10.65
N ILE A 13 32.95 -26.26 9.47
CA ILE A 13 33.95 -25.77 8.51
C ILE A 13 34.48 -24.39 8.92
N THR A 14 33.61 -23.55 9.48
CA THR A 14 33.96 -22.18 9.87
C THR A 14 34.63 -22.06 11.25
N SER A 15 34.80 -23.16 11.98
CA SER A 15 35.55 -23.20 13.23
C SER A 15 37.01 -23.55 12.96
N GLN A 16 37.93 -22.59 13.12
CA GLN A 16 39.35 -22.91 13.15
C GLN A 16 39.71 -23.70 14.43
N PRO A 17 40.54 -24.76 14.32
CA PRO A 17 40.96 -25.54 15.47
C PRO A 17 41.91 -24.73 16.35
N ASN A 18 41.86 -24.94 17.67
CA ASN A 18 42.67 -24.18 18.64
C ASN A 18 44.19 -24.40 18.51
N ASP A 19 44.61 -25.40 17.75
CA ASP A 19 46.03 -25.73 17.49
C ASP A 19 46.62 -24.97 16.28
N THR A 20 45.87 -24.01 15.71
CA THR A 20 46.40 -23.15 14.64
C THR A 20 47.46 -22.20 15.18
N ASP A 21 48.62 -22.17 14.52
CA ASP A 21 49.69 -21.23 14.82
C ASP A 21 49.29 -19.79 14.46
N CYS A 22 48.78 -19.06 15.46
CA CYS A 22 48.37 -17.66 15.35
C CYS A 22 49.51 -16.67 15.65
N SER A 23 50.76 -17.12 15.80
CA SER A 23 51.87 -16.31 16.31
C SER A 23 52.24 -15.08 15.45
N ASN A 24 51.90 -15.11 14.15
CA ASN A 24 52.22 -14.04 13.19
C ASN A 24 50.99 -13.20 12.75
N VAL A 25 49.83 -13.38 13.37
CA VAL A 25 48.59 -12.68 12.97
C VAL A 25 48.23 -11.63 14.02
N GLU A 26 48.27 -10.36 13.63
CA GLU A 26 47.71 -9.27 14.44
C GLU A 26 46.18 -9.28 14.31
N GLY A 27 45.47 -9.80 15.32
CA GLY A 27 43.99 -9.81 15.33
C GLY A 27 43.37 -10.93 16.15
N VAL A 28 42.07 -11.15 15.95
CA VAL A 28 41.30 -12.25 16.57
C VAL A 28 41.71 -13.57 15.90
N CYS A 29 42.32 -14.48 16.65
CA CYS A 29 42.71 -15.82 16.19
C CYS A 29 42.70 -16.78 17.39
N PRO A 30 42.15 -18.00 17.29
CA PRO A 30 41.53 -18.62 16.09
C PRO A 30 40.19 -17.96 15.71
N LEU A 31 39.93 -17.83 14.41
CA LEU A 31 38.66 -17.31 13.90
C LEU A 31 37.60 -18.40 14.01
N GLN A 32 36.59 -18.16 14.85
CA GLN A 32 35.44 -19.03 15.00
C GLN A 32 34.16 -18.22 14.81
N CYS A 33 33.36 -18.60 13.83
CA CYS A 33 32.06 -17.97 13.58
C CYS A 33 31.02 -18.24 14.70
N ASP A 34 31.33 -19.14 15.64
CA ASP A 34 30.55 -19.36 16.86
C ASP A 34 30.93 -18.41 18.01
N SER A 35 32.05 -17.68 17.89
CA SER A 35 32.46 -16.68 18.88
C SER A 35 31.51 -15.47 18.91
N PHE A 36 31.63 -14.63 19.93
CA PHE A 36 30.86 -13.37 20.02
C PHE A 36 31.53 -12.19 19.31
N ASP A 37 32.78 -12.36 18.85
CA ASP A 37 33.58 -11.31 18.22
C ASP A 37 33.26 -11.17 16.71
N LEU A 38 32.68 -12.22 16.11
CA LEU A 38 32.40 -12.32 14.69
C LEU A 38 30.95 -12.73 14.44
N ASP A 39 30.32 -12.04 13.50
CA ASP A 39 29.05 -12.43 12.90
C ASP A 39 29.31 -12.97 11.48
N CYS A 40 28.98 -14.24 11.27
CA CYS A 40 29.12 -14.90 9.98
C CYS A 40 27.76 -15.18 9.35
N TYR A 41 27.64 -14.84 8.07
CA TYR A 41 26.42 -14.97 7.29
C TYR A 41 26.69 -15.69 5.97
N VAL A 42 25.76 -16.55 5.56
CA VAL A 42 25.64 -17.00 4.16
C VAL A 42 24.48 -16.25 3.54
N ILE A 43 24.72 -15.59 2.41
CA ILE A 43 23.79 -14.66 1.78
C ILE A 43 23.54 -15.10 0.34
N ASP A 44 22.30 -14.97 -0.11
CA ASP A 44 21.90 -15.21 -1.49
C ASP A 44 22.31 -14.04 -2.43
N ASN A 45 22.20 -14.25 -3.74
CA ASN A 45 22.46 -13.24 -4.77
C ASN A 45 21.56 -11.99 -4.66
N HIS A 46 20.45 -12.06 -3.93
CA HIS A 46 19.57 -10.93 -3.66
C HIS A 46 19.82 -10.22 -2.32
N GLY A 47 20.80 -10.68 -1.53
CA GLY A 47 21.12 -10.08 -0.24
C GLY A 47 20.28 -10.60 0.94
N PHE A 48 19.59 -11.74 0.78
CA PHE A 48 18.89 -12.42 1.88
C PHE A 48 19.81 -13.37 2.62
N VAL A 49 19.72 -13.36 3.95
CA VAL A 49 20.52 -14.22 4.82
C VAL A 49 19.88 -15.62 4.86
N LEU A 50 20.68 -16.64 4.55
CA LEU A 50 20.29 -18.06 4.60
C LEU A 50 20.76 -18.75 5.87
N VAL A 51 21.99 -18.46 6.30
CA VAL A 51 22.58 -19.00 7.54
C VAL A 51 23.11 -17.83 8.36
N SER A 52 22.76 -17.82 9.64
CA SER A 52 23.23 -16.87 10.65
C SER A 52 23.32 -17.60 11.99
N LYS A 53 24.17 -17.09 12.89
CA LYS A 53 24.23 -17.56 14.29
C LYS A 53 22.89 -17.36 15.00
N GLN A 54 22.21 -16.26 14.70
CA GLN A 54 20.88 -15.96 15.24
C GLN A 54 19.80 -16.44 14.26
N GLN A 55 18.96 -17.37 14.69
CA GLN A 55 17.88 -17.91 13.85
C GLN A 55 16.88 -16.84 13.36
N ASN A 56 16.73 -15.74 14.10
CA ASN A 56 15.83 -14.64 13.73
C ASN A 56 16.30 -13.85 12.51
N ASP A 57 17.58 -13.95 12.14
CA ASP A 57 18.14 -13.25 10.98
C ASP A 57 17.97 -14.04 9.68
N ALA A 58 17.78 -15.36 9.78
CA ALA A 58 17.53 -16.19 8.61
C ALA A 58 16.25 -15.75 7.90
N GLY A 59 16.32 -15.60 6.58
CA GLY A 59 15.24 -15.11 5.73
C GLY A 59 15.05 -13.59 5.72
N ARG A 60 15.80 -12.83 6.54
CA ARG A 60 15.77 -11.37 6.52
C ARG A 60 16.77 -10.81 5.51
N PHE A 61 16.52 -9.58 5.07
CA PHE A 61 17.42 -8.86 4.18
C PHE A 61 18.60 -8.31 4.96
N LEU A 62 19.82 -8.49 4.44
CA LEU A 62 21.04 -8.04 5.09
C LEU A 62 21.01 -6.53 5.37
N GLY A 63 20.43 -5.71 4.49
CA GLY A 63 20.35 -4.26 4.71
C GLY A 63 19.46 -3.84 5.89
N GLU A 64 18.54 -4.70 6.34
CA GLU A 64 17.72 -4.48 7.54
C GLU A 64 18.45 -4.89 8.83
N ILE A 65 19.34 -5.88 8.72
CA ILE A 65 20.17 -6.36 9.84
C ILE A 65 21.37 -5.42 10.01
N ASP A 66 22.16 -5.24 8.95
CA ASP A 66 23.33 -4.37 8.90
C ASP A 66 23.32 -3.47 7.65
N GLY A 67 22.69 -2.31 7.79
CA GLY A 67 22.66 -1.28 6.76
C GLY A 67 24.04 -0.72 6.41
N SER A 68 25.03 -0.80 7.31
CA SER A 68 26.37 -0.26 7.08
C SER A 68 27.17 -1.11 6.10
N VAL A 69 27.10 -2.44 6.25
CA VAL A 69 27.72 -3.40 5.33
C VAL A 69 27.03 -3.34 3.98
N MET A 70 25.70 -3.42 3.93
CA MET A 70 24.97 -3.36 2.65
C MET A 70 25.22 -2.06 1.88
N THR A 71 25.25 -0.90 2.55
CA THR A 71 25.59 0.37 1.91
C THR A 71 26.99 0.36 1.29
N THR A 72 27.95 -0.25 1.99
CA THR A 72 29.33 -0.34 1.53
C THR A 72 29.46 -1.30 0.34
N LEU A 73 28.79 -2.44 0.38
CA LEU A 73 28.75 -3.40 -0.73
C LEU A 73 28.14 -2.82 -2.01
N ILE A 74 27.10 -1.99 -1.87
CA ILE A 74 26.52 -1.24 -3.00
C ILE A 74 27.54 -0.22 -3.55
N ARG A 75 28.24 0.50 -2.66
CA ARG A 75 29.26 1.48 -3.05
C ARG A 75 30.45 0.84 -3.78
N MET A 76 30.85 -0.35 -3.36
CA MET A 76 31.91 -1.14 -3.99
C MET A 76 31.47 -1.79 -5.31
N GLY A 77 30.19 -1.72 -5.66
CA GLY A 77 29.64 -2.29 -6.90
C GLY A 77 29.42 -3.81 -6.84
N MET A 78 29.50 -4.43 -5.66
CA MET A 78 29.20 -5.85 -5.49
C MET A 78 27.70 -6.12 -5.57
N PHE A 79 26.88 -5.17 -5.09
CA PHE A 79 25.42 -5.21 -5.22
C PHE A 79 24.91 -4.02 -6.02
N LYS A 80 23.98 -4.29 -6.91
CA LYS A 80 23.27 -3.28 -7.70
C LYS A 80 21.85 -3.10 -7.19
N ARG A 81 21.49 -1.86 -6.86
CA ARG A 81 20.10 -1.47 -6.56
C ARG A 81 19.32 -1.32 -7.86
N VAL A 82 18.20 -2.02 -7.97
CA VAL A 82 17.24 -1.95 -9.07
C VAL A 82 15.87 -1.57 -8.50
N SER A 83 15.19 -0.58 -9.06
CA SER A 83 13.81 -0.29 -8.68
C SER A 83 12.83 -1.12 -9.48
N LEU A 84 11.92 -1.78 -8.77
CA LEU A 84 10.83 -2.55 -9.35
C LEU A 84 9.52 -1.79 -9.11
N PHE A 85 8.68 -1.73 -10.14
CA PHE A 85 7.39 -1.04 -10.10
C PHE A 85 6.24 -2.03 -10.21
N ASP A 86 5.34 -2.01 -9.25
CA ASP A 86 4.07 -2.74 -9.26
C ASP A 86 2.92 -1.77 -9.53
N TYR A 87 2.28 -1.92 -10.69
CA TYR A 87 1.15 -1.10 -11.16
C TYR A 87 -0.22 -1.66 -10.71
N GLN A 88 -0.25 -2.75 -9.95
CA GLN A 88 -1.47 -3.43 -9.50
C GLN A 88 -1.55 -3.54 -7.97
N ALA A 89 -0.72 -2.78 -7.25
CA ALA A 89 -0.67 -2.77 -5.80
C ALA A 89 -1.90 -2.09 -5.17
N MET A 90 -2.19 -2.44 -3.92
CA MET A 90 -3.27 -1.85 -3.13
C MET A 90 -2.68 -1.00 -1.99
N CYS A 91 -2.90 0.32 -2.02
CA CYS A 91 -2.40 1.25 -1.01
C CYS A 91 -3.51 1.68 -0.05
N LYS A 92 -3.12 1.91 1.20
CA LYS A 92 -4.01 2.48 2.21
C LYS A 92 -4.32 3.93 1.86
N MET A 93 -5.60 4.27 1.73
CA MET A 93 -6.01 5.65 1.60
C MET A 93 -5.89 6.35 2.94
N ASN A 94 -5.04 7.37 3.01
CA ASN A 94 -5.23 8.42 3.99
C ASN A 94 -6.49 9.16 3.58
N LEU A 95 -7.60 8.87 4.25
CA LEU A 95 -8.83 9.67 4.17
C LEU A 95 -8.49 11.08 4.66
N HIS A 96 -7.99 11.92 3.77
CA HIS A 96 -8.19 13.35 3.90
C HIS A 96 -9.69 13.54 3.71
N SER A 97 -10.43 13.50 4.82
CA SER A 97 -11.78 14.01 4.85
C SER A 97 -11.69 15.49 4.50
N VAL A 98 -11.79 15.79 3.20
CA VAL A 98 -12.14 17.14 2.76
C VAL A 98 -13.58 17.26 3.23
N SER A 99 -13.73 17.81 4.43
CA SER A 99 -15.03 18.02 5.04
C SER A 99 -15.81 18.90 4.06
N SER A 100 -16.69 18.27 3.27
CA SER A 100 -17.70 18.97 2.47
C SER A 100 -18.82 19.46 3.38
N ALA A 101 -18.49 19.78 4.64
CA ALA A 101 -19.35 20.53 5.52
C ALA A 101 -19.54 21.89 4.86
N ARG A 102 -20.72 22.08 4.26
CA ARG A 102 -21.16 23.38 3.77
C ARG A 102 -21.11 24.34 4.96
N PRO A 103 -20.20 25.33 5.00
CA PRO A 103 -20.23 26.28 6.09
C PRO A 103 -21.37 27.26 5.80
N LEU A 104 -22.12 27.61 6.85
CA LEU A 104 -22.95 28.81 7.03
C LEU A 104 -24.49 28.72 6.91
N LEU A 105 -25.10 27.67 6.35
CA LEU A 105 -26.59 27.60 6.25
C LEU A 105 -27.25 26.41 7.00
N SER A 106 -26.47 25.62 7.73
CA SER A 106 -26.95 24.43 8.45
C SER A 106 -28.08 24.74 9.45
N SER A 107 -27.97 25.82 10.22
CA SER A 107 -28.98 26.15 11.24
C SER A 107 -30.32 26.59 10.63
N PHE A 108 -30.28 27.36 9.52
CA PHE A 108 -31.49 27.79 8.83
C PHE A 108 -32.18 26.65 8.07
N TYR A 109 -31.42 25.71 7.48
CA TYR A 109 -32.01 24.51 6.88
C TYR A 109 -32.61 23.57 7.94
N SER A 110 -31.97 23.43 9.11
CA SER A 110 -32.54 22.69 10.23
C SER A 110 -33.84 23.34 10.71
N LEU A 111 -33.89 24.66 10.85
CA LEU A 111 -35.08 25.40 11.23
C LEU A 111 -36.18 25.30 10.16
N ALA A 112 -35.84 25.44 8.88
CA ALA A 112 -36.77 25.30 7.77
C ALA A 112 -37.31 23.87 7.65
N SER A 113 -36.49 22.86 7.92
CA SER A 113 -36.93 21.46 7.93
C SER A 113 -37.82 21.16 9.13
N ALA A 114 -37.53 21.75 10.30
CA ALA A 114 -38.40 21.67 11.48
C ALA A 114 -39.73 22.40 11.26
N LEU A 115 -39.71 23.59 10.63
CA LEU A 115 -40.90 24.34 10.25
C LEU A 115 -41.73 23.57 9.22
N LYS A 116 -41.08 22.97 8.20
CA LYS A 116 -41.74 22.13 7.19
C LYS A 116 -42.36 20.88 7.82
N TRP A 117 -41.65 20.22 8.75
CA TRP A 117 -42.18 19.11 9.52
C TRP A 117 -43.40 19.55 10.35
N PHE A 118 -43.29 20.67 11.07
CA PHE A 118 -44.40 21.21 11.86
C PHE A 118 -45.61 21.55 11.01
N LEU A 119 -45.42 22.26 9.88
CA LEU A 119 -46.50 22.58 8.94
C LEU A 119 -47.14 21.31 8.36
N SER A 120 -46.34 20.30 8.01
CA SER A 120 -46.86 19.02 7.49
C SER A 120 -47.72 18.29 8.52
N ASN A 121 -47.28 18.25 9.78
CA ASN A 121 -48.06 17.65 10.86
C ASN A 121 -49.28 18.49 11.23
N PHE A 122 -49.20 19.82 11.14
CA PHE A 122 -50.34 20.70 11.36
C PHE A 122 -51.40 20.55 10.26
N VAL A 123 -50.97 20.40 9.00
CA VAL A 123 -51.88 20.08 7.89
C VAL A 123 -52.49 18.69 8.05
N LEU A 124 -51.72 17.67 8.43
CA LEU A 124 -52.24 16.34 8.74
C LEU A 124 -53.21 16.37 9.93
N PHE A 125 -52.88 17.11 10.99
CA PHE A 125 -53.75 17.31 12.14
C PHE A 125 -55.04 17.99 11.74
N LEU A 126 -55.00 19.06 10.95
CA LEU A 126 -56.21 19.69 10.41
C LEU A 126 -56.99 18.74 9.50
N LEU A 127 -56.32 17.88 8.73
CA LEU A 127 -56.98 16.88 7.89
C LEU A 127 -57.69 15.80 8.73
N GLU A 128 -57.05 15.33 9.79
CA GLU A 128 -57.64 14.42 10.79
C GLU A 128 -58.79 15.09 11.55
N PHE A 129 -58.63 16.36 11.95
CA PHE A 129 -59.63 17.11 12.73
C PHE A 129 -60.81 17.61 11.90
N ASN A 130 -60.68 17.75 10.57
CA ASN A 130 -61.73 18.37 9.77
C ASN A 130 -62.73 17.40 9.12
N ILE A 131 -62.39 16.15 8.73
CA ILE A 131 -63.40 15.26 8.09
C ILE A 131 -63.34 13.78 8.49
N CYS A 132 -62.28 13.29 9.16
CA CYS A 132 -62.16 11.84 9.41
C CYS A 132 -62.43 11.37 10.86
N SER A 133 -62.71 12.27 11.81
CA SER A 133 -63.04 11.84 13.19
C SER A 133 -64.48 11.31 13.39
N PHE A 134 -65.32 11.27 12.34
CA PHE A 134 -66.72 10.79 12.47
C PHE A 134 -66.99 9.43 11.80
N TRP A 135 -66.07 8.89 11.00
CA TRP A 135 -66.28 7.61 10.30
C TRP A 135 -65.02 6.76 10.24
N HIS A 136 -64.55 6.25 11.39
CA HIS A 136 -64.02 4.88 11.56
C HIS A 136 -63.37 4.75 12.95
N PRO A 137 -64.02 4.07 13.92
CA PRO A 137 -63.29 3.47 15.02
C PRO A 137 -62.62 2.20 14.50
N GLU A 138 -61.46 1.92 15.08
CA GLU A 138 -60.74 0.64 15.10
C GLU A 138 -59.60 0.40 14.10
N HIS A 139 -58.46 0.10 14.75
CA HIS A 139 -57.33 -0.71 14.34
C HIS A 139 -56.47 -0.20 13.16
N PHE A 140 -55.37 0.48 13.50
CA PHE A 140 -54.13 0.27 12.74
C PHE A 140 -52.93 0.08 13.67
N THR A 141 -52.27 -1.04 13.40
CA THR A 141 -51.14 -1.64 14.09
C THR A 141 -49.93 -0.72 14.16
N GLU A 142 -49.35 -0.66 15.35
CA GLU A 142 -48.01 -0.14 15.65
C GLU A 142 -46.95 -0.88 14.81
N ALA A 143 -46.61 -0.34 13.65
CA ALA A 143 -45.42 -0.77 12.91
C ALA A 143 -44.19 -0.14 13.57
N LYS A 144 -43.65 -0.82 14.59
CA LYS A 144 -42.27 -0.57 15.05
C LYS A 144 -41.33 -0.79 13.86
N PRO A 145 -40.53 0.20 13.43
CA PRO A 145 -39.49 -0.04 12.45
C PRO A 145 -38.36 -0.81 13.15
N SER A 146 -38.47 -2.14 13.14
CA SER A 146 -37.35 -3.04 13.41
C SER A 146 -36.48 -3.14 12.16
N PHE A 147 -35.90 -2.02 11.76
CA PHE A 147 -34.68 -2.01 10.98
C PHE A 147 -33.65 -1.27 11.81
N SER A 148 -33.21 -1.92 12.89
CA SER A 148 -31.85 -1.72 13.35
C SER A 148 -30.96 -2.16 12.19
N VAL A 149 -30.66 -1.20 11.31
CA VAL A 149 -29.35 -1.19 10.66
C VAL A 149 -28.40 -1.34 11.83
N SER A 150 -27.86 -2.54 11.96
CA SER A 150 -26.68 -2.78 12.75
C SER A 150 -25.65 -1.82 12.17
N SER A 151 -25.53 -0.65 12.81
CA SER A 151 -24.30 0.10 12.87
C SER A 151 -23.30 -0.81 13.58
N SER A 152 -22.91 -1.86 12.86
CA SER A 152 -21.59 -2.41 12.99
C SER A 152 -20.70 -1.18 12.89
N HIS A 153 -20.15 -0.79 14.04
CA HIS A 153 -18.91 -0.08 14.10
C HIS A 153 -17.93 -0.92 13.28
N LYS A 154 -17.98 -0.75 11.95
CA LYS A 154 -16.88 -1.14 11.07
C LYS A 154 -15.73 -0.37 11.68
N LYS A 155 -14.88 -1.08 12.42
CA LYS A 155 -13.49 -0.71 12.60
C LYS A 155 -13.10 -0.09 11.27
N LYS A 156 -12.64 1.15 11.33
CA LYS A 156 -12.23 1.97 10.18
C LYS A 156 -11.06 1.21 9.52
N GLY A 157 -11.39 0.11 8.85
CA GLY A 157 -10.46 -0.73 8.15
C GLY A 157 -9.93 0.13 7.04
N ASP A 158 -8.60 0.14 6.92
CA ASP A 158 -7.93 0.97 5.94
C ASP A 158 -8.58 0.73 4.58
N ILE A 159 -9.22 1.77 4.04
CA ILE A 159 -9.83 1.70 2.72
C ILE A 159 -8.65 1.57 1.76
N LEU A 160 -8.55 0.41 1.10
CA LEU A 160 -7.51 0.14 0.12
C LEU A 160 -7.98 0.65 -1.25
N GLN A 161 -7.08 1.28 -1.99
CA GLN A 161 -7.29 1.67 -3.38
C GLN A 161 -6.16 1.14 -4.27
N PRO A 162 -6.42 0.90 -5.58
CA PRO A 162 -5.37 0.64 -6.54
C PRO A 162 -4.37 1.80 -6.59
N CYS A 163 -3.09 1.48 -6.51
CA CYS A 163 -1.99 2.43 -6.56
C CYS A 163 -0.77 1.79 -7.25
N ASP A 164 0.17 2.64 -7.64
CA ASP A 164 1.47 2.18 -8.10
C ASP A 164 2.44 2.19 -6.92
N THR A 165 3.15 1.09 -6.70
CA THR A 165 4.21 1.01 -5.69
C THR A 165 5.57 0.76 -6.34
N GLU A 166 6.60 1.33 -5.75
CA GLU A 166 8.00 1.07 -6.08
C GLU A 166 8.68 0.42 -4.88
N TYR A 167 9.38 -0.68 -5.12
CA TYR A 167 10.20 -1.32 -4.10
C TYR A 167 11.62 -1.52 -4.63
N PRO A 168 12.65 -1.25 -3.81
CA PRO A 168 14.04 -1.50 -4.19
C PRO A 168 14.33 -3.00 -4.10
N SER A 169 14.98 -3.53 -5.13
CA SER A 169 15.55 -4.87 -5.17
C SER A 169 17.07 -4.77 -5.33
N PHE A 170 17.80 -5.75 -4.84
CA PHE A 170 19.25 -5.80 -4.88
C PHE A 170 19.70 -7.06 -5.59
N ILE A 171 20.67 -6.93 -6.48
CA ILE A 171 21.19 -8.04 -7.28
C ILE A 171 22.71 -8.03 -7.18
N TYR A 172 23.29 -9.18 -6.83
CA TYR A 172 24.72 -9.41 -6.84
C TYR A 172 25.27 -9.33 -8.26
N GLU A 173 26.33 -8.54 -8.44
CA GLU A 173 27.04 -8.39 -9.71
C GLU A 173 28.33 -9.22 -9.66
N PRO A 174 28.49 -10.28 -10.48
CA PRO A 174 29.60 -11.24 -10.40
C PRO A 174 30.96 -10.65 -10.84
N SER A 175 31.01 -9.36 -11.17
CA SER A 175 32.24 -8.66 -11.54
C SER A 175 33.25 -8.63 -10.40
N VAL A 176 32.78 -8.69 -9.15
CA VAL A 176 33.62 -8.67 -7.95
C VAL A 176 33.36 -9.94 -7.13
N LYS A 177 34.35 -10.82 -7.09
CA LYS A 177 34.24 -12.13 -6.40
C LYS A 177 34.55 -12.07 -4.91
N GLU A 178 35.42 -11.15 -4.52
CA GLU A 178 35.85 -10.97 -3.14
C GLU A 178 36.06 -9.49 -2.86
N THR A 179 35.62 -9.05 -1.68
CA THR A 179 35.84 -7.70 -1.18
C THR A 179 36.07 -7.72 0.32
N ASN A 180 36.97 -6.86 0.77
CA ASN A 180 37.14 -6.55 2.18
C ASN A 180 37.18 -5.04 2.35
N SER A 181 36.64 -4.55 3.46
CA SER A 181 36.68 -3.12 3.75
C SER A 181 36.52 -2.87 5.24
N ILE A 182 36.97 -1.69 5.67
CA ILE A 182 36.81 -1.16 7.02
C ILE A 182 35.82 0.00 6.96
N ILE A 183 34.72 -0.12 7.68
CA ILE A 183 33.66 0.88 7.82
C ILE A 183 33.99 1.74 9.04
N LYS A 184 34.17 3.05 8.82
CA LYS A 184 34.37 4.02 9.91
C LYS A 184 33.00 4.50 10.39
N CYS A 185 32.66 4.20 11.64
CA CYS A 185 31.37 4.53 12.27
C CYS A 185 31.49 5.70 13.26
N GLY A 186 32.48 6.57 13.05
CA GLY A 186 32.84 7.67 13.93
C GLY A 186 33.86 7.26 14.99
N ARG A 187 33.40 6.69 16.12
CA ARG A 187 34.26 6.33 17.27
C ARG A 187 34.81 4.89 17.26
N CYS A 188 34.23 4.03 16.42
CA CYS A 188 34.71 2.67 16.21
C CYS A 188 34.81 2.37 14.71
N GLN A 189 35.54 1.31 14.40
CA GLN A 189 35.69 0.77 13.05
C GLN A 189 35.11 -0.63 13.03
N LYS A 190 34.43 -0.98 11.94
CA LYS A 190 33.84 -2.29 11.70
C LYS A 190 34.45 -2.87 10.44
N MET A 191 35.14 -4.00 10.53
CA MET A 191 35.69 -4.67 9.35
C MET A 191 34.76 -5.78 8.87
N PHE A 192 34.75 -6.00 7.56
CA PHE A 192 34.05 -7.12 6.97
C PHE A 192 34.82 -7.68 5.77
N VAL A 193 34.57 -8.95 5.49
CA VAL A 193 35.06 -9.66 4.31
C VAL A 193 33.88 -10.40 3.68
N VAL A 194 33.72 -10.26 2.36
CA VAL A 194 32.75 -11.02 1.57
C VAL A 194 33.48 -11.79 0.49
N GLN A 195 33.16 -13.07 0.36
CA GLN A 195 33.67 -13.92 -0.70
C GLN A 195 32.54 -14.75 -1.33
N GLN A 196 32.57 -14.88 -2.65
CA GLN A 196 31.68 -15.77 -3.36
C GLN A 196 32.03 -17.24 -3.07
N ILE A 197 31.02 -18.05 -2.75
CA ILE A 197 31.17 -19.49 -2.61
C ILE A 197 31.27 -20.09 -4.02
N PRO A 198 32.39 -20.78 -4.36
CA PRO A 198 32.59 -21.36 -5.69
C PRO A 198 31.42 -22.25 -6.13
N ASP A 199 31.15 -22.25 -7.44
CA ASP A 199 30.11 -23.05 -8.08
C ASP A 199 28.69 -22.84 -7.52
N SER A 200 28.43 -21.68 -6.91
CA SER A 200 27.13 -21.30 -6.37
C SER A 200 26.82 -19.81 -6.56
N ASN A 201 25.55 -19.45 -6.34
CA ASN A 201 25.06 -18.07 -6.28
C ASN A 201 25.20 -17.44 -4.88
N LEU A 202 25.82 -18.15 -3.93
CA LEU A 202 25.90 -17.75 -2.53
C LEU A 202 27.17 -16.97 -2.23
N LEU A 203 27.08 -16.09 -1.24
CA LEU A 203 28.18 -15.29 -0.72
C LEU A 203 28.36 -15.61 0.77
N MET A 204 29.61 -15.73 1.21
CA MET A 204 29.95 -15.80 2.62
C MET A 204 30.42 -14.42 3.08
N LEU A 205 29.75 -13.86 4.09
CA LEU A 205 30.09 -12.59 4.72
C LEU A 205 30.54 -12.86 6.16
N VAL A 206 31.68 -12.31 6.53
CA VAL A 206 32.18 -12.30 7.91
C VAL A 206 32.33 -10.85 8.35
N VAL A 207 31.73 -10.50 9.47
CA VAL A 207 31.71 -9.14 10.02
C VAL A 207 32.18 -9.17 11.47
N GLN A 208 32.96 -8.18 11.87
CA GLN A 208 33.30 -7.97 13.28
C GLN A 208 32.09 -7.41 14.05
N ALA A 209 31.75 -8.01 15.20
CA ALA A 209 30.54 -7.70 15.96
C ALA A 209 30.68 -6.51 16.94
N ASP A 210 31.90 -5.99 17.11
CA ASP A 210 32.31 -5.10 18.20
C ASP A 210 31.72 -3.67 18.13
N CYS A 211 31.17 -3.28 16.98
CA CYS A 211 30.81 -1.89 16.68
C CYS A 211 29.41 -1.81 16.05
N ASP A 212 28.51 -1.09 16.71
CA ASP A 212 27.18 -0.74 16.19
C ASP A 212 27.22 0.56 15.37
N CYS A 213 26.97 0.42 14.06
CA CYS A 213 27.01 1.50 13.09
C CYS A 213 25.63 2.08 12.74
N SER A 214 24.56 1.64 13.42
CA SER A 214 23.17 1.97 13.10
C SER A 214 22.83 3.46 13.17
N ARG A 215 23.58 4.25 13.96
CA ARG A 215 23.37 5.71 14.07
C ARG A 215 23.79 6.47 12.82
N GLN A 216 24.83 6.02 12.12
CA GLN A 216 25.35 6.67 10.91
C GLN A 216 24.74 6.08 9.64
N TYR A 217 24.46 4.78 9.66
CA TYR A 217 23.92 4.05 8.53
C TYR A 217 22.53 3.51 8.92
N PRO A 218 21.44 4.15 8.46
CA PRO A 218 20.11 3.64 8.73
C PRO A 218 19.89 2.30 8.01
N PRO A 219 18.99 1.45 8.52
CA PRO A 219 18.65 0.19 7.86
C PRO A 219 18.05 0.47 6.48
N ILE A 220 18.43 -0.35 5.51
CA ILE A 220 17.90 -0.32 4.15
C ILE A 220 16.75 -1.33 4.07
N THR A 221 15.52 -0.82 4.02
CA THR A 221 14.33 -1.66 3.89
C THR A 221 13.96 -1.88 2.42
N MET A 222 13.29 -3.01 2.15
CA MET A 222 12.69 -3.33 0.84
C MET A 222 11.18 -3.07 0.79
N ASP A 223 10.68 -2.26 1.72
CA ASP A 223 9.25 -1.97 1.81
C ASP A 223 8.72 -1.24 0.56
N PRO A 224 7.54 -1.64 0.05
CA PRO A 224 6.91 -0.96 -1.06
C PRO A 224 6.49 0.45 -0.67
N LYS A 225 6.85 1.43 -1.51
CA LYS A 225 6.48 2.84 -1.34
C LYS A 225 5.54 3.27 -2.46
N GLU A 226 4.46 3.95 -2.10
CA GLU A 226 3.53 4.51 -3.07
C GLU A 226 4.24 5.56 -3.95
N VAL A 227 4.16 5.39 -5.26
CA VAL A 227 4.74 6.30 -6.24
C VAL A 227 3.77 7.45 -6.48
N LYS A 228 4.18 8.67 -6.09
CA LYS A 228 3.42 9.88 -6.40
C LYS A 228 3.96 10.51 -7.68
N TYR A 229 3.22 10.35 -8.77
CA TYR A 229 3.61 10.94 -10.05
C TYR A 229 3.36 12.44 -10.07
N ASN A 230 4.44 13.20 -10.23
CA ASN A 230 4.35 14.60 -10.60
C ASN A 230 3.87 14.74 -12.05
N ALA A 231 3.22 15.85 -12.38
CA ALA A 231 2.70 16.11 -13.72
C ALA A 231 3.78 16.01 -14.81
N SER A 232 5.02 16.43 -14.51
CA SER A 232 6.18 16.32 -15.42
C SER A 232 6.52 14.87 -15.77
N VAL A 233 6.63 13.98 -14.77
CA VAL A 233 7.00 12.56 -14.96
C VAL A 233 5.98 11.83 -15.83
N LYS A 234 4.68 12.15 -15.66
CA LYS A 234 3.62 11.62 -16.52
C LYS A 234 3.80 12.04 -17.98
N CYS A 235 4.14 13.31 -18.22
CA CYS A 235 4.41 13.84 -19.56
C CYS A 235 5.64 13.20 -20.21
N ASP A 236 6.72 13.02 -19.45
CA ASP A 236 7.94 12.38 -19.96
C ASP A 236 7.70 10.91 -20.34
N ARG A 237 6.91 10.18 -19.54
CA ARG A 237 6.48 8.81 -19.87
C ARG A 237 5.60 8.74 -21.12
N MET A 238 4.79 9.77 -21.37
CA MET A 238 4.00 9.86 -22.60
C MET A 238 4.86 10.13 -23.84
N ARG A 239 6.03 10.75 -23.69
CA ARG A 239 6.99 10.95 -24.78
C ARG A 239 7.78 9.67 -25.10
N SER A 240 8.10 8.87 -24.08
CA SER A 240 8.82 7.60 -24.20
C SER A 240 7.88 6.39 -24.34
N GLN A 241 6.78 6.53 -25.07
CA GLN A 241 5.85 5.41 -25.27
C GLN A 241 6.54 4.21 -25.91
N LYS A 242 6.23 3.02 -25.40
CA LYS A 242 6.61 1.76 -26.03
C LYS A 242 6.02 1.71 -27.44
N ILE A 243 6.72 1.06 -28.36
CA ILE A 243 6.24 0.83 -29.72
C ILE A 243 4.90 0.10 -29.64
N ARG A 244 3.86 0.67 -30.27
CA ARG A 244 2.54 0.06 -30.41
C ARG A 244 2.21 -0.06 -31.89
N ARG A 245 1.74 -1.24 -32.31
CA ARG A 245 1.18 -1.43 -33.64
C ARG A 245 -0.29 -1.05 -33.62
N ARG A 246 -0.71 -0.19 -34.55
CA ARG A 246 -2.13 0.12 -34.75
C ARG A 246 -2.81 -1.00 -35.57
N PRO A 247 -4.13 -1.18 -35.42
CA PRO A 247 -4.91 -1.99 -36.36
C PRO A 247 -4.68 -1.52 -37.80
N GLU A 248 -4.74 -2.44 -38.76
CA GLU A 248 -4.47 -2.14 -40.18
C GLU A 248 -5.61 -1.36 -40.84
N SER A 249 -6.86 -1.65 -40.48
CA SER A 249 -8.04 -0.91 -40.94
C SER A 249 -8.80 -0.28 -39.77
N CYS A 250 -9.45 0.85 -40.06
CA CYS A 250 -10.37 1.53 -39.16
C CYS A 250 -11.68 1.78 -39.92
N HIS A 251 -12.76 1.11 -39.51
CA HIS A 251 -14.08 1.25 -40.13
C HIS A 251 -14.95 2.17 -39.26
N ALA A 252 -14.67 3.47 -39.33
CA ALA A 252 -15.34 4.48 -38.50
C ALA A 252 -16.66 5.01 -39.10
N TYR A 253 -17.01 4.58 -40.32
CA TYR A 253 -18.18 5.05 -41.04
C TYR A 253 -18.78 3.91 -41.86
N HIS A 254 -20.10 3.74 -41.76
CA HIS A 254 -20.86 2.86 -42.64
C HIS A 254 -21.94 3.66 -43.39
N PRO A 255 -22.09 3.52 -44.73
CA PRO A 255 -23.06 4.31 -45.50
C PRO A 255 -24.53 4.11 -45.09
N GLN A 256 -24.85 2.97 -44.49
CA GLN A 256 -26.20 2.67 -43.98
C GLN A 256 -26.38 3.08 -42.50
N GLU A 257 -25.37 3.70 -41.89
CA GLU A 257 -25.47 4.22 -40.52
C GLU A 257 -26.31 5.51 -40.50
N ASN A 258 -27.38 5.51 -39.72
CA ASN A 258 -28.25 6.66 -39.58
C ASN A 258 -27.69 7.65 -38.54
N ALA A 259 -26.90 8.61 -38.98
CA ALA A 259 -26.31 9.64 -38.11
C ALA A 259 -27.31 10.68 -37.56
N ASN A 260 -28.58 10.64 -37.98
CA ASN A 260 -29.61 11.61 -37.57
C ASN A 260 -30.38 11.19 -36.32
N ASP A 261 -30.19 9.98 -35.80
CA ASP A 261 -30.86 9.53 -34.59
C ASP A 261 -30.10 10.00 -33.33
N CYS A 262 -30.30 11.27 -32.98
CA CYS A 262 -29.71 11.88 -31.80
C CYS A 262 -30.59 11.68 -30.55
N GLY A 263 -30.82 10.43 -30.16
CA GLY A 263 -31.42 10.04 -28.87
C GLY A 263 -32.56 10.95 -28.40
N GLY A 264 -33.79 10.72 -28.89
CA GLY A 264 -34.94 11.54 -28.50
C GLY A 264 -35.23 11.49 -27.00
N ALA A 265 -35.14 12.62 -26.31
CA ALA A 265 -35.61 12.76 -24.94
C ALA A 265 -37.11 13.12 -24.96
N SER A 266 -37.93 12.40 -24.19
CA SER A 266 -39.32 12.80 -23.94
C SER A 266 -39.34 13.99 -22.98
N GLY A 267 -39.75 15.16 -23.47
CA GLY A 267 -40.00 16.32 -22.61
C GLY A 267 -41.22 16.09 -21.71
N LEU A 268 -41.12 16.44 -20.43
CA LEU A 268 -42.27 16.46 -19.53
C LEU A 268 -43.22 17.60 -19.95
N SER A 269 -44.29 17.26 -20.65
CA SER A 269 -45.36 18.20 -21.02
C SER A 269 -46.34 18.33 -19.84
N LEU A 270 -46.58 19.56 -19.38
CA LEU A 270 -47.59 19.82 -18.34
C LEU A 270 -48.98 19.59 -18.93
N SER A 271 -49.71 18.59 -18.43
CA SER A 271 -51.08 18.36 -18.86
C SER A 271 -52.00 19.46 -18.32
N VAL A 272 -52.37 20.39 -19.20
CA VAL A 272 -53.33 21.47 -18.89
C VAL A 272 -54.67 20.89 -18.42
N SER A 273 -55.06 19.75 -18.96
CA SER A 273 -56.28 19.04 -18.53
C SER A 273 -56.20 18.63 -17.07
N LEU A 274 -55.09 18.03 -16.62
CA LEU A 274 -54.92 17.63 -15.22
C LEU A 274 -54.91 18.86 -14.29
N PHE A 275 -54.25 19.94 -14.71
CA PHE A 275 -54.23 21.19 -13.95
C PHE A 275 -55.63 21.80 -13.78
N LEU A 276 -56.42 21.86 -14.86
CA LEU A 276 -57.79 22.34 -14.82
C LEU A 276 -58.70 21.44 -13.97
N THR A 277 -58.53 20.12 -14.05
CA THR A 277 -59.29 19.20 -13.18
C THR A 277 -58.95 19.42 -11.71
N CYS A 278 -57.68 19.56 -11.34
CA CYS A 278 -57.29 19.89 -9.96
C CYS A 278 -57.88 21.22 -9.49
N LEU A 279 -57.87 22.26 -10.34
CA LEU A 279 -58.49 23.55 -10.01
C LEU A 279 -60.00 23.44 -9.80
N SER A 280 -60.70 22.68 -10.64
CA SER A 280 -62.14 22.47 -10.50
C SER A 280 -62.49 21.67 -9.24
N PHE A 281 -61.69 20.66 -8.88
CA PHE A 281 -61.85 19.92 -7.63
C PHE A 281 -61.59 20.81 -6.40
N LEU A 282 -60.55 21.63 -6.42
CA LEU A 282 -60.27 22.60 -5.35
C LEU A 282 -61.41 23.61 -5.18
N ALA A 283 -61.98 24.10 -6.29
CA ALA A 283 -63.12 25.03 -6.26
C ALA A 283 -64.43 24.36 -5.79
N LEU A 284 -64.60 23.06 -6.02
CA LEU A 284 -65.75 22.31 -5.53
C LEU A 284 -65.63 22.00 -4.03
N VAL A 285 -64.43 21.72 -3.54
CA VAL A 285 -64.15 21.43 -2.13
C VAL A 285 -64.14 22.69 -1.27
N SER A 286 -63.96 23.88 -1.87
CA SER A 286 -64.01 25.17 -1.16
C SER A 286 -65.40 25.80 -1.09
N ARG A 287 -66.47 25.08 -1.48
CA ARG A 287 -67.88 25.46 -1.31
C ARG A 287 -68.53 24.57 -0.27
#